data_AF-A0A1G6WKK9-F1
#
_entry.id   AF-A0A1G6WKK9-F1
#
_cell.length_a   1.000
_cell.length_b   1.000
_cell.length_c   1.000
_cell.angle_alpha   90.00
_cell.angle_beta   90.00
_cell.angle_gamma   90.00
#
_symmetry.space_group_name_H-M   'P 1'
#
loop_
_entity.id
_entity.type
_entity.pdbx_description
1 polymer ?
#
loop_
_entity_poly.entity_id
_entity_poly.type
_entity_poly.pdbx_seq_one_letter_code
_entity_poly.pdbx_strand_id
1 'polypeptide(L)' 'MEHNFDAEQIKEQEYQEELKQSQKKDFKFSWVSSSRFLFYLVYACLFLFTWGGCYRLYTKRFEKPAVHVQESTLYTPKYK' A
#
# COMPACT_ATOMS: atom_id res chain seq x y z
N MET A 1 -35.06 -36.69 -32.09
CA MET A 1 -33.80 -36.02 -32.45
C MET A 1 -33.61 -34.72 -31.69
N GLU A 2 -34.68 -33.93 -31.47
CA GLU A 2 -34.61 -32.67 -30.68
C GLU A 2 -34.23 -32.88 -29.21
N HIS A 3 -34.80 -33.89 -28.53
CA HIS A 3 -34.50 -34.15 -27.11
C HIS A 3 -33.01 -34.44 -26.80
N ASN A 4 -32.24 -34.95 -27.76
CA ASN A 4 -30.79 -35.15 -27.56
C ASN A 4 -30.00 -33.85 -27.76
N PHE A 5 -30.49 -32.94 -28.62
CA PHE A 5 -29.91 -31.63 -28.84
C PHE A 5 -30.09 -30.74 -27.61
N ASP A 6 -31.27 -30.77 -26.98
CA ASP A 6 -31.55 -30.03 -25.75
C ASP A 6 -30.67 -30.51 -24.58
N ALA A 7 -30.46 -31.83 -24.47
CA ALA A 7 -29.60 -32.42 -23.44
C ALA A 7 -28.12 -32.01 -23.60
N GLU A 8 -27.63 -31.94 -24.84
CA GLU A 8 -26.27 -31.43 -25.11
C GLU A 8 -26.15 -29.93 -24.81
N GLN A 9 -27.15 -29.13 -25.18
CA GLN A 9 -27.19 -27.70 -24.87
C GLN A 9 -27.16 -27.46 -23.35
N ILE A 10 -27.96 -28.20 -22.56
CA ILE A 10 -27.98 -28.10 -21.10
C ILE A 10 -26.60 -28.43 -20.51
N LYS A 11 -25.97 -29.51 -20.98
CA LYS A 11 -24.64 -29.91 -20.52
C LYS A 11 -23.57 -28.86 -20.85
N GLU A 12 -23.64 -28.25 -22.03
CA GLU A 12 -22.77 -27.12 -22.38
C GLU A 12 -23.04 -25.91 -21.49
N GLN A 13 -24.30 -25.61 -21.16
CA GLN A 13 -24.64 -24.49 -20.26
C GLN A 13 -24.09 -24.72 -18.85
N GLU A 14 -24.29 -25.91 -18.27
CA GLU A 14 -23.77 -26.28 -16.95
C GLU A 14 -22.23 -26.19 -16.92
N TYR A 15 -21.56 -26.72 -17.95
CA TYR A 15 -20.09 -26.63 -18.06
C TYR A 15 -19.61 -25.17 -18.10
N GLN A 16 -20.29 -24.31 -18.85
CA GLN A 16 -19.96 -22.88 -18.90
C GLN A 16 -20.24 -22.17 -17.57
N GLU A 17 -21.26 -22.59 -16.80
CA GLU A 17 -21.51 -22.06 -15.46
C GLU A 17 -20.45 -22.48 -14.45
N GLU A 18 -20.00 -23.73 -14.47
CA GLU A 18 -18.89 -24.21 -13.62
C GLU A 18 -17.59 -23.46 -13.91
N LEU A 19 -17.29 -23.22 -15.19
CA LEU A 19 -16.14 -22.42 -15.61
C LEU A 19 -16.27 -20.97 -15.12
N LYS A 20 -17.44 -20.34 -15.27
CA LYS A 20 -17.70 -18.98 -14.76
C LYS A 20 -17.60 -18.91 -13.24
N GLN A 21 -18.08 -19.91 -12.51
CA GLN A 21 -18.01 -19.94 -11.05
C GLN A 21 -16.58 -20.12 -10.56
N SER A 22 -15.79 -20.94 -11.24
CA SER A 22 -14.36 -21.08 -10.97
C SER A 22 -13.60 -19.78 -11.28
N GLN A 23 -13.90 -19.15 -12.41
CA GLN A 23 -13.28 -17.89 -12.83
C GLN A 23 -13.65 -16.68 -11.93
N LYS A 24 -14.85 -16.67 -11.32
CA LYS A 24 -15.23 -15.67 -10.30
C LYS A 24 -14.45 -15.82 -8.99
N LYS A 25 -14.02 -17.03 -8.66
CA LYS A 25 -13.15 -17.31 -7.50
C LYS A 25 -11.69 -16.97 -7.80
N ASP A 26 -11.32 -16.83 -9.07
CA ASP A 26 -9.98 -16.43 -9.47
C ASP A 26 -9.72 -14.94 -9.24
N PHE A 27 -8.74 -14.66 -8.39
CA PHE A 27 -8.32 -13.31 -8.03
C PHE A 27 -7.96 -12.41 -9.24
N LYS A 28 -7.51 -13.00 -10.36
CA LYS A 28 -7.18 -12.26 -11.59
C LYS A 28 -8.36 -11.47 -12.17
N PHE A 29 -9.58 -12.03 -12.14
CA PHE A 29 -10.76 -11.35 -12.67
C PHE A 29 -11.31 -10.30 -11.68
N SER A 30 -10.99 -10.44 -10.40
CA SER A 30 -11.45 -9.55 -9.32
C SER A 30 -10.64 -8.25 -9.18
N TRP A 31 -9.69 -7.96 -10.08
CA TRP A 31 -8.76 -6.82 -9.96
C TRP A 31 -9.47 -5.47 -9.75
N VAL A 32 -10.58 -5.23 -10.46
CA VAL A 32 -11.42 -4.02 -10.30
C VAL A 32 -12.19 -4.03 -8.97
N SER A 33 -12.65 -5.20 -8.50
CA SER A 33 -13.36 -5.33 -7.21
C SER A 33 -12.40 -5.19 -6.02
N SER A 34 -11.15 -5.63 -6.16
CA SER A 34 -10.11 -5.57 -5.12
C SER A 34 -9.43 -4.19 -5.04
N SER A 35 -9.53 -3.37 -6.09
CA SER A 35 -8.90 -2.05 -6.17
C SER A 35 -9.19 -1.13 -4.98
N ARG A 36 -10.44 -1.14 -4.46
CA ARG A 36 -10.85 -0.32 -3.30
C ARG A 36 -10.11 -0.71 -2.02
N PHE A 37 -9.96 -2.01 -1.77
CA PHE A 37 -9.26 -2.50 -0.58
C PHE A 37 -7.78 -2.11 -0.60
N LEU A 38 -7.12 -2.36 -1.74
CA LEU A 38 -5.71 -1.99 -1.91
C LEU A 38 -5.50 -0.47 -1.86
N PHE A 39 -6.44 0.32 -2.37
CA PHE A 39 -6.41 1.77 -2.24
C PHE A 39 -6.36 2.19 -0.77
N TYR A 40 -7.28 1.71 0.07
CA TYR A 40 -7.28 2.06 1.49
C TYR A 40 -6.02 1.57 2.23
N LEU A 41 -5.53 0.36 1.91
CA LEU A 41 -4.29 -0.16 2.51
C LEU A 41 -3.07 0.70 2.17
N VAL A 42 -2.92 1.10 0.91
CA VAL A 42 -1.80 1.95 0.47
C VAL A 42 -1.87 3.31 1.15
N TYR A 43 -3.04 3.95 1.19
CA TYR A 43 -3.21 5.23 1.87
C TYR A 43 -2.97 5.12 3.39
N ALA A 44 -3.40 4.04 4.03
CA ALA A 44 -3.11 3.80 5.44
C ALA A 44 -1.59 3.64 5.68
N CYS A 45 -0.90 2.88 4.83
CA CYS A 45 0.55 2.73 4.91
C CYS A 45 1.29 4.06 4.72
N LEU A 46 0.91 4.84 3.70
CA LEU A 46 1.48 6.16 3.45
C LEU A 46 1.23 7.11 4.62
N PHE A 47 0.00 7.14 5.16
CA PHE A 47 -0.35 7.97 6.30
C PHE A 47 0.46 7.62 7.54
N LEU A 48 0.55 6.32 7.88
CA LEU A 48 1.35 5.84 9.01
C LEU A 48 2.84 6.14 8.81
N PHE A 49 3.36 6.02 7.59
CA PHE A 49 4.77 6.29 7.30
C PHE A 49 5.09 7.78 7.40
N THR A 50 4.28 8.65 6.78
CA THR A 50 4.45 10.10 6.87
C THR A 50 4.29 10.58 8.30
N TRP A 51 3.24 10.15 8.99
CA TRP A 51 3.00 10.54 10.39
C TRP A 51 4.10 10.03 11.31
N GLY A 52 4.49 8.76 11.19
CA GLY A 52 5.58 8.17 11.97
C GLY A 52 6.92 8.85 11.70
N GLY A 53 7.19 9.21 10.43
CA GLY A 53 8.37 9.97 10.03
C GLY A 53 8.40 11.38 10.66
N CYS A 54 7.29 12.12 10.55
CA CYS A 54 7.14 13.44 11.16
C CYS A 54 7.27 13.38 12.69
N TYR A 55 6.65 12.39 13.34
CA TYR A 55 6.73 12.21 14.79
C TYR A 55 8.15 11.92 15.26
N ARG A 56 8.88 11.05 14.55
CA ARG A 56 10.28 10.73 14.88
C ARG A 56 11.18 11.95 14.69
N LEU A 57 10.96 12.75 13.66
CA LEU A 57 11.71 13.99 13.44
C LEU A 57 11.41 15.03 14.53
N TYR A 58 10.15 15.14 14.96
CA TYR A 58 9.76 16.05 16.04
C TYR A 58 10.43 15.69 17.37
N THR A 59 10.46 14.40 17.72
CA THR A 59 11.06 13.94 18.98
C THR A 59 12.59 13.93 18.97
N LYS A 60 13.21 13.76 17.79
CA LYS A 60 14.67 13.79 17.59
C LYS A 60 15.13 15.13 17.02
N ARG A 61 14.60 16.23 17.54
CA ARG A 61 15.09 17.57 17.21
C ARG A 61 16.57 17.70 17.58
N PHE A 62 17.30 18.50 16.81
CA PHE A 62 18.71 18.79 17.09
C PHE A 62 18.83 19.50 18.45
N GLU A 63 19.55 18.87 19.37
CA GLU A 63 19.99 19.49 20.61
C GLU A 63 21.42 19.96 20.41
N LYS A 64 21.68 21.26 20.56
CA LYS A 64 23.02 21.81 20.34
C LYS A 64 23.96 21.24 21.41
N PRO A 65 24.98 20.45 21.03
CA PRO A 65 25.92 19.93 22.02
C PRO A 65 26.71 21.09 22.64
N ALA A 66 26.91 21.02 23.96
CA ALA A 66 27.81 21.92 24.68
C ALA A 66 29.26 21.51 24.40
N VAL A 67 29.77 21.87 23.22
CA VAL A 67 31.18 21.69 22.84
C VAL A 67 31.96 22.94 23.23
N HIS A 68 33.18 22.73 23.71
CA HIS A 68 34.14 23.82 23.91
C HIS A 68 34.52 24.40 22.55
N VAL A 69 33.89 25.51 22.17
CA VAL A 69 34.21 26.26 20.95
C VAL A 69 35.45 27.11 21.25
N GLN A 70 36.47 27.01 20.41
CA GLN A 70 37.67 27.85 20.53
C GLN A 70 37.29 29.33 20.37
N GLU A 71 37.79 30.19 21.26
CA GLU A 71 37.42 31.61 21.28
C GLU A 71 37.83 32.38 20.01
N SER A 72 38.81 31.86 19.25
CA SER A 72 39.25 32.39 17.96
C SER A 72 38.27 32.13 16.81
N THR A 73 37.34 31.17 16.95
CA THR A 73 36.33 30.86 15.93
C THR A 73 35.00 31.58 16.19
N LEU A 74 34.88 32.33 17.29
CA LEU A 74 33.75 33.20 17.53
C LEU A 74 33.74 34.34 16.50
N TYR A 75 32.56 34.70 16.03
CA TYR A 75 32.34 35.85 15.14
C TYR A 75 32.95 37.15 15.71
N THR A 76 32.89 37.31 17.03
CA THR A 76 33.63 38.33 17.77
C THR A 76 34.79 37.66 18.51
N PRO A 77 36.02 37.69 17.96
CA PRO A 77 37.15 37.03 18.58
C PRO A 77 37.49 37.69 19.91
N LYS A 78 37.77 36.87 20.92
CA LYS A 78 38.34 37.33 22.20
C LYS A 78 39.83 37.07 22.19
N TYR A 79 40.61 38.11 22.46
CA TYR A 79 42.07 38.02 22.60
C TYR A 79 42.41 38.07 24.09
N LYS A 80 43.39 37.27 24.52
CA LYS A 80 43.96 37.32 25.87
C LYS A 80 45.13 38.30 25.92
#